data_AF-A0A2U1KTQ5-F1
#
_entry.id   AF-A0A2U1KTQ5-F1
#
_cell.length_a   1.000
_cell.length_b   1.000
_cell.length_c   1.000
_cell.angle_alpha   90.00
_cell.angle_beta   90.00
_cell.angle_gamma   90.00
#
_symmetry.space_group_name_H-M   'P 1'
#
loop_
_entity.id
_entity.type
_entity.pdbx_description
1 polymer ?
#
loop_
_entity_poly.entity_id
_entity_poly.type
_entity_poly.pdbx_seq_one_letter_code
_entity_poly.pdbx_strand_id
1 'polypeptide(L)'
;MLRWIMGDVEDPSIGFNKMLNSGTTVTGPPPDFEFSGGFGVVDQGFMTTHHHQNQMFSSPLSAAETHLVSSPFDIKPNVFNVQQRYTSGGVEYNPLMHKKMVVQQQQQGIIDELYKASDLIQNGNNPILAQGILARLNHQISPIGKPFERAAFYFKEALTLLVNSIISNVNPQLTQNVSPFSLIYKIGAYKSFSEISPFVQFANFTCNQALLESLNGYDHIHIIDFDIGYGGQWSSLMQELALRSNGVSSLKITAFASPLTHDQLELGLTRENLIHFANEINVGFDFDIVNIDVLAGASWSLPFSVSDNEAIAVNLPIHVLSNHQTQIPNVLRFVKNLNPKIVVSVDRGCDRTDLPYSNHLIHALQSYSNLLESLDAVNANLDSLQKIERFLVQPAIEKIVLGRFLYPEKTQHWRSLFLSAGFSPLLFSNFTESQAECLVKRTPVREFHVEKRQSLLVLCWQRRELVSASAWRC
;
A
#
# COMPACT_ATOMS: atom_id res chain seq x y z
N MET A 1 -7.24 -23.85 -1.76
CA MET A 1 -7.47 -22.61 -2.52
C MET A 1 -8.85 -22.58 -3.17
N LEU A 2 -9.19 -23.45 -4.14
CA LEU A 2 -10.55 -23.46 -4.73
C LEU A 2 -11.64 -23.69 -3.67
N ARG A 3 -11.44 -24.67 -2.78
CA ARG A 3 -12.33 -24.93 -1.63
C ARG A 3 -12.45 -23.74 -0.67
N TRP A 4 -11.39 -22.97 -0.47
CA TRP A 4 -11.39 -21.77 0.41
C TRP A 4 -12.23 -20.64 -0.19
N ILE A 5 -12.22 -20.53 -1.53
CA ILE A 5 -13.06 -19.60 -2.31
C ILE A 5 -14.53 -20.05 -2.29
N MET A 6 -14.79 -21.37 -2.33
CA MET A 6 -16.14 -21.93 -2.23
C MET A 6 -16.73 -21.91 -0.81
N GLY A 7 -15.90 -21.74 0.23
CA GLY A 7 -16.33 -21.70 1.64
C GLY A 7 -16.29 -23.05 2.36
N ASP A 8 -15.67 -24.06 1.76
CA ASP A 8 -15.52 -25.43 2.30
C ASP A 8 -14.52 -25.55 3.47
N VAL A 9 -13.77 -24.48 3.77
CA VAL A 9 -12.70 -24.43 4.77
C VAL A 9 -12.71 -23.05 5.43
N GLU A 10 -12.35 -23.01 6.71
CA GLU A 10 -12.07 -21.78 7.45
C GLU A 10 -11.11 -20.83 6.73
N ASP A 11 -11.32 -19.53 6.96
CA ASP A 11 -10.65 -18.37 6.35
C ASP A 11 -9.12 -18.53 6.26
N PRO A 12 -8.42 -18.12 5.17
CA PRO A 12 -6.96 -18.00 5.18
C PRO A 12 -6.39 -17.13 6.31
N SER A 13 -7.18 -16.19 6.87
CA SER A 13 -6.81 -15.52 8.11
C SER A 13 -6.60 -16.51 9.26
N ILE A 14 -7.26 -17.67 9.28
CA ILE A 14 -7.11 -18.73 10.30
C ILE A 14 -5.82 -19.56 10.10
N GLY A 15 -5.22 -19.59 8.92
CA GLY A 15 -3.84 -20.07 8.76
C GLY A 15 -2.86 -19.16 9.53
N PHE A 16 -2.97 -17.85 9.29
CA PHE A 16 -2.16 -16.84 9.97
C PHE A 16 -2.51 -16.72 11.46
N ASN A 17 -3.79 -16.77 11.82
CA ASN A 17 -4.26 -16.69 13.21
C ASN A 17 -3.92 -17.96 14.00
N LYS A 18 -3.80 -19.13 13.36
CA LYS A 18 -3.20 -20.30 14.04
C LYS A 18 -1.74 -20.03 14.38
N MET A 19 -0.93 -19.56 13.42
CA MET A 19 0.46 -19.15 13.65
C MET A 19 0.61 -18.04 14.72
N LEU A 20 -0.35 -17.11 14.81
CA LEU A 20 -0.33 -16.05 15.84
C LEU A 20 -0.84 -16.52 17.20
N ASN A 21 -1.87 -17.36 17.25
CA ASN A 21 -2.48 -17.83 18.50
C ASN A 21 -1.65 -18.96 19.15
N SER A 22 -0.92 -19.77 18.36
CA SER A 22 -0.01 -20.80 18.88
C SER A 22 1.19 -20.18 19.60
N GLY A 23 1.62 -18.98 19.20
CA GLY A 23 2.69 -18.22 19.87
C GLY A 23 2.31 -17.59 21.21
N THR A 24 1.03 -17.60 21.62
CA THR A 24 0.54 -16.85 22.79
C THR A 24 0.15 -17.70 24.00
N THR A 25 1.08 -18.52 24.51
CA THR A 25 0.95 -19.13 25.85
C THR A 25 1.74 -18.35 26.92
N VAL A 26 1.40 -17.07 27.10
CA VAL A 26 1.91 -16.25 28.22
C VAL A 26 0.86 -16.23 29.33
N THR A 27 1.14 -16.90 30.45
CA THR A 27 0.20 -17.03 31.56
C THR A 27 0.24 -15.81 32.49
N GLY A 28 -0.71 -14.89 32.34
CA GLY A 28 -0.95 -13.79 33.28
C GLY A 28 -2.14 -12.92 32.85
N PRO A 29 -2.92 -12.35 33.80
CA PRO A 29 -3.95 -11.38 33.45
C PRO A 29 -3.32 -10.06 32.95
N PRO A 30 -3.95 -9.35 32.01
CA PRO A 30 -3.49 -8.02 31.61
C PRO A 30 -3.68 -7.02 32.77
N PRO A 31 -2.76 -6.07 32.98
CA PRO A 31 -2.97 -4.98 33.91
C PRO A 31 -3.83 -3.88 33.26
N ASP A 32 -4.95 -3.54 33.88
CA ASP A 32 -5.73 -2.36 33.51
C ASP A 32 -4.92 -1.08 33.76
N PHE A 33 -4.80 -0.21 32.75
CA PHE A 33 -4.17 1.10 32.88
C PHE A 33 -4.98 2.18 32.17
N GLU A 34 -5.55 3.09 32.96
CA GLU A 34 -6.36 4.21 32.46
C GLU A 34 -5.50 5.29 31.79
N PHE A 35 -5.94 5.77 30.63
CA PHE A 35 -5.19 6.73 29.82
C PHE A 35 -5.37 8.17 30.32
N SER A 36 -4.56 8.59 31.29
CA SER A 36 -4.48 10.00 31.75
C SER A 36 -3.57 10.88 30.87
N GLY A 37 -3.84 10.91 29.56
CA GLY A 37 -3.11 11.73 28.58
C GLY A 37 -3.67 13.14 28.43
N GLY A 38 -3.42 14.02 29.41
CA GLY A 38 -3.93 15.40 29.41
C GLY A 38 -3.26 16.31 28.36
N PHE A 39 -4.04 16.86 27.43
CA PHE A 39 -3.56 17.90 26.50
C PHE A 39 -3.41 19.25 27.22
N GLY A 40 -2.18 19.75 27.32
CA GLY A 40 -1.91 21.09 27.83
C GLY A 40 -2.32 22.17 26.83
N VAL A 41 -3.43 22.86 27.11
CA VAL A 41 -3.82 24.07 26.38
C VAL A 41 -2.90 25.21 26.81
N VAL A 42 -2.18 25.81 25.86
CA VAL A 42 -1.39 27.03 26.11
C VAL A 42 -2.33 28.23 26.06
N ASP A 43 -2.58 28.83 27.22
CA ASP A 43 -3.42 30.02 27.35
C ASP A 43 -2.69 31.27 26.85
N GLN A 44 -3.42 32.18 26.18
CA GLN A 44 -2.89 33.43 25.65
C GLN A 44 -3.88 34.59 25.84
N GLY A 45 -4.35 34.75 27.08
CA GLY A 45 -5.28 35.81 27.46
C GLY A 45 -4.73 37.23 27.29
N PHE A 46 -5.22 37.94 26.27
CA PHE A 46 -5.16 39.41 26.20
C PHE A 46 -6.36 40.01 26.94
N MET A 47 -6.09 40.84 27.96
CA MET A 47 -7.14 41.58 28.68
C MET A 47 -7.60 42.82 27.91
N THR A 48 -8.90 42.92 27.66
CA THR A 48 -9.62 44.21 27.55
C THR A 48 -10.96 44.12 28.27
N THR A 49 -11.47 45.26 28.75
CA THR A 49 -12.55 45.34 29.75
C THR A 49 -13.88 45.81 29.15
N HIS A 50 -15.02 45.25 29.60
CA HIS A 50 -16.06 45.97 30.38
C HIS A 50 -17.46 45.31 30.41
N HIS A 51 -18.08 45.45 31.59
CA HIS A 51 -19.53 45.53 31.90
C HIS A 51 -20.50 44.32 31.79
N HIS A 52 -21.34 44.27 32.83
CA HIS A 52 -22.64 43.60 32.96
C HIS A 52 -23.70 44.27 32.02
N GLN A 53 -24.97 43.86 31.90
CA GLN A 53 -25.82 43.13 32.87
C GLN A 53 -27.07 42.46 32.22
N ASN A 54 -27.43 41.31 32.78
CA ASN A 54 -28.70 40.54 32.77
C ASN A 54 -30.02 41.07 32.14
N GLN A 55 -30.82 40.07 31.69
CA GLN A 55 -32.31 39.96 31.74
C GLN A 55 -33.19 40.80 30.77
N MET A 56 -34.50 40.54 30.58
CA MET A 56 -35.29 39.28 30.33
C MET A 56 -36.79 39.67 30.10
N PHE A 57 -37.56 38.91 29.30
CA PHE A 57 -39.04 39.02 29.12
C PHE A 57 -39.57 40.36 28.52
N SER A 58 -40.79 40.51 27.97
CA SER A 58 -41.93 39.61 27.63
C SER A 58 -42.79 40.18 26.46
N SER A 59 -43.61 39.33 25.82
CA SER A 59 -44.67 39.64 24.82
C SER A 59 -46.07 39.83 25.50
N PRO A 60 -47.26 39.86 24.83
CA PRO A 60 -47.66 40.01 23.41
C PRO A 60 -48.88 40.99 23.20
N LEU A 61 -49.74 40.76 22.17
CA LEU A 61 -51.10 41.31 21.86
C LEU A 61 -51.12 42.61 20.99
N SER A 62 -51.63 42.66 19.74
CA SER A 62 -53.01 42.50 19.17
C SER A 62 -53.87 43.78 19.26
N ALA A 63 -54.66 44.24 18.27
CA ALA A 63 -55.10 43.70 16.97
C ALA A 63 -55.25 44.90 15.94
N ALA A 64 -56.04 44.97 14.85
CA ALA A 64 -57.15 44.16 14.32
C ALA A 64 -57.38 44.34 12.78
N GLU A 65 -58.59 44.03 12.31
CA GLU A 65 -59.16 43.99 10.95
C GLU A 65 -59.73 45.39 10.51
N THR A 66 -60.25 45.71 9.30
CA THR A 66 -61.20 45.03 8.38
C THR A 66 -61.28 45.68 6.95
N HIS A 67 -61.66 44.91 5.91
CA HIS A 67 -62.55 45.24 4.74
C HIS A 67 -62.32 46.48 3.81
N LEU A 68 -62.76 46.59 2.52
CA LEU A 68 -63.43 45.70 1.52
C LEU A 68 -63.29 46.23 0.04
N VAL A 69 -63.12 45.32 -0.93
CA VAL A 69 -63.54 45.26 -2.38
C VAL A 69 -63.87 46.53 -3.23
N SER A 70 -63.31 46.61 -4.46
CA SER A 70 -64.00 46.90 -5.76
C SER A 70 -63.06 46.77 -7.00
N SER A 71 -63.54 47.03 -8.24
CA SER A 71 -62.95 46.60 -9.55
C SER A 71 -63.34 47.57 -10.71
N PRO A 72 -63.28 47.27 -12.03
CA PRO A 72 -62.17 46.88 -12.95
C PRO A 72 -61.97 47.87 -14.16
N PHE A 73 -61.10 47.47 -15.13
CA PHE A 73 -60.85 48.01 -16.50
C PHE A 73 -59.94 49.26 -16.69
N ASP A 74 -58.95 49.16 -17.59
CA ASP A 74 -58.90 49.95 -18.85
C ASP A 74 -57.88 49.39 -19.89
N ILE A 75 -57.76 49.97 -21.10
CA ILE A 75 -57.13 49.36 -22.30
C ILE A 75 -55.92 50.14 -22.89
N LYS A 76 -54.99 49.40 -23.54
CA LYS A 76 -53.77 49.80 -24.28
C LYS A 76 -53.92 50.99 -25.26
N PRO A 77 -52.84 51.77 -25.54
CA PRO A 77 -51.97 51.44 -26.70
C PRO A 77 -50.45 51.66 -26.51
N ASN A 78 -49.66 51.30 -27.54
CA ASN A 78 -48.19 51.31 -27.56
C ASN A 78 -47.57 52.71 -27.77
N VAL A 79 -46.36 52.91 -27.23
CA VAL A 79 -45.32 53.76 -27.85
C VAL A 79 -44.00 52.98 -27.84
N PHE A 80 -43.23 53.06 -28.93
CA PHE A 80 -41.92 52.42 -29.03
C PHE A 80 -40.90 53.10 -28.11
N ASN A 81 -40.02 52.30 -27.48
CA ASN A 81 -38.67 52.76 -27.20
C ASN A 81 -37.67 51.60 -27.29
N VAL A 82 -36.58 51.79 -28.02
CA VAL A 82 -35.61 50.72 -28.32
C VAL A 82 -34.53 50.72 -27.24
N GLN A 83 -34.48 49.65 -26.45
CA GLN A 83 -33.35 49.36 -25.57
C GLN A 83 -32.81 47.96 -25.86
N GLN A 84 -31.52 47.90 -26.17
CA GLN A 84 -30.82 46.67 -26.54
C GLN A 84 -30.76 45.71 -25.34
N ARG A 85 -31.53 44.63 -25.39
CA ARG A 85 -31.27 43.48 -24.51
C ARG A 85 -30.13 42.66 -25.11
N TYR A 86 -28.94 42.84 -24.56
CA TYR A 86 -27.88 41.84 -24.69
C TYR A 86 -28.43 40.48 -24.27
N THR A 87 -28.23 39.46 -25.10
CA THR A 87 -28.51 38.07 -24.74
C THR A 87 -27.42 37.59 -23.78
N SER A 88 -27.53 37.97 -22.51
CA SER A 88 -26.69 37.42 -21.44
C SER A 88 -26.94 35.92 -21.34
N GLY A 89 -26.07 35.13 -21.97
CA GLY A 89 -26.03 33.69 -21.83
C GLY A 89 -25.65 33.33 -20.40
N GLY A 90 -26.65 33.19 -19.53
CA GLY A 90 -26.47 32.78 -18.15
C GLY A 90 -25.92 31.37 -18.10
N VAL A 91 -24.61 31.24 -17.85
CA VAL A 91 -24.00 29.96 -17.50
C VAL A 91 -24.60 29.55 -16.15
N GLU A 92 -25.38 28.48 -16.16
CA GLU A 92 -26.09 28.00 -14.98
C GLU A 92 -25.07 27.58 -13.91
N TYR A 93 -25.02 28.33 -12.79
CA TYR A 93 -24.02 28.09 -11.74
C TYR A 93 -24.28 26.76 -11.04
N ASN A 94 -23.53 25.74 -11.42
CA ASN A 94 -23.60 24.41 -10.84
C ASN A 94 -22.63 24.30 -9.63
N PRO A 95 -23.14 24.28 -8.38
CA PRO A 95 -22.29 24.31 -7.19
C PRO A 95 -21.43 23.04 -7.04
N LEU A 96 -21.88 21.91 -7.60
CA LEU A 96 -21.15 20.64 -7.56
C LEU A 96 -19.94 20.67 -8.51
N MET A 97 -20.07 21.29 -9.68
CA MET A 97 -18.94 21.50 -10.58
C MET A 97 -17.92 22.47 -9.97
N HIS A 98 -18.38 23.59 -9.41
CA HIS A 98 -17.50 24.54 -8.72
C HIS A 98 -16.75 23.89 -7.54
N LYS A 99 -17.45 23.13 -6.69
CA LYS A 99 -16.84 22.40 -5.57
C LYS A 99 -15.81 21.35 -6.02
N LYS A 100 -16.06 20.63 -7.13
CA LYS A 100 -15.07 19.71 -7.72
C LYS A 100 -13.83 20.44 -8.22
N MET A 101 -14.01 21.56 -8.94
CA MET A 101 -12.92 22.37 -9.49
C MET A 101 -12.00 22.92 -8.38
N VAL A 102 -12.57 23.44 -7.29
CA VAL A 102 -11.81 23.94 -6.13
C VAL A 102 -10.99 22.82 -5.47
N VAL A 103 -11.57 21.63 -5.26
CA VAL A 103 -10.83 20.49 -4.70
C VAL A 103 -9.69 20.05 -5.63
N GLN A 104 -9.92 19.97 -6.94
CA GLN A 104 -8.89 19.61 -7.90
C GLN A 104 -7.74 20.64 -7.95
N GLN A 105 -8.07 21.94 -7.85
CA GLN A 105 -7.09 23.02 -7.78
C GLN A 105 -6.24 22.96 -6.49
N GLN A 106 -6.86 22.64 -5.35
CA GLN A 106 -6.14 22.43 -4.08
C GLN A 106 -5.20 21.21 -4.16
N GLN A 107 -5.66 20.09 -4.73
CA GLN A 107 -4.82 18.90 -4.95
C GLN A 107 -3.63 19.20 -5.87
N GLN A 108 -3.83 19.98 -6.93
CA GLN A 108 -2.73 20.40 -7.80
C GLN A 108 -1.71 21.28 -7.07
N GLY A 109 -2.16 22.22 -6.22
CA GLY A 109 -1.25 23.04 -5.39
C GLY A 109 -0.35 22.21 -4.46
N ILE A 110 -0.91 21.16 -3.85
CA ILE A 110 -0.18 20.20 -3.02
C ILE A 110 0.84 19.39 -3.85
N ILE A 111 0.43 18.88 -5.02
CA ILE A 111 1.33 18.19 -5.98
C ILE A 111 2.50 19.10 -6.38
N ASP A 112 2.19 20.35 -6.69
CA ASP A 112 3.15 21.38 -7.09
C ASP A 112 4.20 21.67 -6.01
N GLU A 113 3.79 21.84 -4.75
CA GLU A 113 4.73 22.07 -3.64
C GLU A 113 5.55 20.81 -3.31
N LEU A 114 4.96 19.61 -3.34
CA LEU A 114 5.70 18.34 -3.16
C LEU A 114 6.71 18.08 -4.28
N TYR A 115 6.35 18.40 -5.53
CA TYR A 115 7.26 18.33 -6.68
C TYR A 115 8.44 19.28 -6.51
N LYS A 116 8.17 20.54 -6.12
CA LYS A 116 9.21 21.57 -5.89
C LYS A 116 10.14 21.19 -4.73
N ALA A 117 9.60 20.66 -3.63
CA ALA A 117 10.40 20.19 -2.50
C ALA A 117 11.31 19.01 -2.89
N SER A 118 10.77 18.00 -3.59
CA SER A 118 11.55 16.83 -4.04
C SER A 118 12.61 17.17 -5.10
N ASP A 119 12.33 18.14 -5.99
CA ASP A 119 13.32 18.63 -6.96
C ASP A 119 14.47 19.41 -6.29
N LEU A 120 14.18 20.24 -5.29
CA LEU A 120 15.19 20.95 -4.49
C LEU A 120 16.06 20.00 -3.63
N ILE A 121 15.52 18.84 -3.24
CA ILE A 121 16.27 17.79 -2.53
C ILE A 121 17.22 17.06 -3.48
N GLN A 122 16.74 16.61 -4.65
CA GLN A 122 17.51 15.74 -5.53
C GLN A 122 18.44 16.49 -6.49
N ASN A 123 17.95 17.58 -7.09
CA ASN A 123 18.60 18.28 -8.20
C ASN A 123 19.09 19.68 -7.78
N GLY A 124 18.27 20.42 -7.02
CA GLY A 124 18.58 21.78 -6.60
C GLY A 124 19.59 21.90 -5.45
N ASN A 125 19.94 20.79 -4.79
CA ASN A 125 20.82 20.71 -3.61
C ASN A 125 20.55 21.80 -2.56
N ASN A 126 19.27 22.06 -2.27
CA ASN A 126 18.85 23.09 -1.32
C ASN A 126 17.82 22.53 -0.32
N PRO A 127 18.27 21.67 0.63
CA PRO A 127 17.39 21.05 1.59
C PRO A 127 16.73 22.05 2.54
N ILE A 128 17.32 23.24 2.75
CA ILE A 128 16.73 24.30 3.59
C ILE A 128 15.48 24.91 2.92
N LEU A 129 15.53 25.21 1.62
CA LEU A 129 14.33 25.66 0.89
C LEU A 129 13.28 24.54 0.79
N ALA A 130 13.70 23.29 0.62
CA ALA A 130 12.79 22.14 0.65
C ALA A 130 12.09 22.01 2.03
N GLN A 131 12.84 22.09 3.13
CA GLN A 131 12.30 22.11 4.50
C GLN A 131 11.28 23.25 4.68
N GLY A 132 11.59 24.45 4.15
CA GLY A 132 10.69 25.59 4.17
C GLY A 132 9.40 25.42 3.35
N ILE A 133 9.38 24.56 2.32
CA ILE A 133 8.16 24.17 1.60
C ILE A 133 7.36 23.16 2.43
N LEU A 134 8.01 22.07 2.88
CA LEU A 134 7.39 21.01 3.68
C LEU A 134 6.77 21.57 4.97
N ALA A 135 7.41 22.56 5.60
CA ALA A 135 6.90 23.27 6.76
C ALA A 135 5.58 24.01 6.49
N ARG A 136 5.38 24.60 5.30
CA ARG A 136 4.11 25.25 4.93
C ARG A 136 2.99 24.25 4.66
N LEU A 137 3.34 23.08 4.11
CA LEU A 137 2.36 22.01 3.85
C LEU A 137 1.72 21.47 5.15
N ASN A 138 2.37 21.64 6.31
CA ASN A 138 1.75 21.33 7.62
C ASN A 138 0.47 22.13 7.91
N HIS A 139 0.26 23.28 7.26
CA HIS A 139 -0.97 24.07 7.38
C HIS A 139 -2.03 23.72 6.31
N GLN A 140 -1.71 22.82 5.37
CA GLN A 140 -2.57 22.44 4.24
C GLN A 140 -2.99 20.96 4.27
N ILE A 141 -2.21 20.09 4.91
CA ILE A 141 -2.33 18.63 4.81
C ILE A 141 -2.38 17.99 6.22
N SER A 142 -3.27 17.02 6.39
CA SER A 142 -3.57 16.35 7.67
C SER A 142 -3.49 14.82 7.54
N PRO A 143 -3.08 14.08 8.59
CA PRO A 143 -3.16 12.62 8.64
C PRO A 143 -4.61 12.11 8.80
N ILE A 144 -5.57 13.01 9.02
CA ILE A 144 -7.01 12.73 9.07
C ILE A 144 -7.67 13.57 7.98
N GLY A 145 -8.27 12.92 6.98
CA GLY A 145 -8.82 13.57 5.80
C GLY A 145 -9.12 12.58 4.69
N LYS A 146 -9.27 13.07 3.46
CA LYS A 146 -9.49 12.23 2.26
C LYS A 146 -8.26 11.36 1.96
N PRO A 147 -8.40 10.25 1.21
CA PRO A 147 -7.30 9.42 0.72
C PRO A 147 -6.10 10.19 0.16
N PHE A 148 -6.33 11.18 -0.70
CA PHE A 148 -5.27 12.03 -1.26
C PHE A 148 -4.55 12.86 -0.19
N GLU A 149 -5.30 13.42 0.77
CA GLU A 149 -4.75 14.29 1.82
C GLU A 149 -3.85 13.46 2.77
N ARG A 150 -4.29 12.25 3.13
CA ARG A 150 -3.49 11.30 3.92
C ARG A 150 -2.27 10.78 3.16
N ALA A 151 -2.41 10.40 1.88
CA ALA A 151 -1.28 10.02 1.04
C ALA A 151 -0.23 11.15 0.96
N ALA A 152 -0.67 12.38 0.65
CA ALA A 152 0.20 13.54 0.60
C ALA A 152 0.84 13.87 1.97
N PHE A 153 0.15 13.60 3.08
CA PHE A 153 0.73 13.74 4.42
C PHE A 153 1.93 12.79 4.60
N TYR A 154 1.78 11.50 4.29
CA TYR A 154 2.85 10.53 4.46
C TYR A 154 4.05 10.78 3.51
N PHE A 155 3.81 11.23 2.27
CA PHE A 155 4.91 11.66 1.39
C PHE A 155 5.62 12.92 1.92
N LYS A 156 4.89 13.88 2.50
CA LYS A 156 5.45 15.06 3.16
C LYS A 156 6.27 14.70 4.40
N GLU A 157 5.82 13.76 5.23
CA GLU A 157 6.57 13.26 6.39
C GLU A 157 7.86 12.54 5.96
N ALA A 158 7.77 11.60 5.00
CA ALA A 158 8.93 10.87 4.49
C ALA A 158 9.99 11.82 3.88
N LEU A 159 9.57 12.83 3.12
CA LEU A 159 10.46 13.89 2.62
C LEU A 159 11.06 14.74 3.75
N THR A 160 10.30 15.00 4.82
CA THR A 160 10.79 15.76 5.99
C THR A 160 11.84 14.96 6.79
N LEU A 161 11.63 13.65 6.99
CA LEU A 161 12.61 12.75 7.61
C LEU A 161 13.91 12.70 6.79
N LEU A 162 13.80 12.57 5.46
CA LEU A 162 14.94 12.58 4.54
C LEU A 162 15.70 13.93 4.60
N VAL A 163 15.00 15.06 4.48
CA VAL A 163 15.58 16.41 4.57
C VAL A 163 16.29 16.64 5.90
N ASN A 164 15.68 16.26 7.01
CA ASN A 164 16.28 16.42 8.34
C ASN A 164 17.55 15.55 8.50
N SER A 165 17.56 14.35 7.92
CA SER A 165 18.74 13.46 7.92
C SER A 165 19.89 14.07 7.09
N ILE A 166 19.59 14.61 5.90
CA ILE A 166 20.54 15.31 5.03
C ILE A 166 21.14 16.53 5.76
N ILE A 167 20.30 17.41 6.32
CA ILE A 167 20.74 18.61 7.05
C ILE A 167 21.61 18.23 8.27
N SER A 168 21.27 17.14 8.96
CA SER A 168 21.99 16.68 10.15
C SER A 168 23.24 15.84 9.82
N ASN A 169 23.51 15.54 8.55
CA ASN A 169 24.56 14.61 8.09
C ASN A 169 24.47 13.21 8.73
N VAL A 170 23.25 12.75 9.03
CA VAL A 170 22.97 11.40 9.55
C VAL A 170 22.60 10.48 8.38
N ASN A 171 23.10 9.23 8.38
CA ASN A 171 22.70 8.26 7.35
C ASN A 171 21.18 7.95 7.49
N PRO A 172 20.33 8.31 6.49
CA PRO A 172 18.89 8.10 6.56
C PRO A 172 18.47 6.62 6.54
N GLN A 173 19.37 5.67 6.25
CA GLN A 173 19.10 4.24 6.44
C GLN A 173 19.11 3.82 7.92
N LEU A 174 19.82 4.57 8.78
CA LEU A 174 20.02 4.21 10.20
C LEU A 174 19.01 4.89 11.14
N THR A 175 18.11 5.73 10.64
CA THR A 175 17.13 6.47 11.45
C THR A 175 15.86 5.67 11.79
N GLN A 176 15.80 4.37 11.45
CA GLN A 176 14.66 3.52 11.75
C GLN A 176 14.72 3.01 13.21
N ASN A 177 13.99 3.70 14.10
CA ASN A 177 13.82 3.30 15.50
C ASN A 177 12.94 2.05 15.63
N VAL A 178 13.54 0.86 15.52
CA VAL A 178 12.86 -0.43 15.72
C VAL A 178 12.63 -0.68 17.21
N SER A 179 11.44 -0.31 17.70
CA SER A 179 10.96 -0.78 19.00
C SER A 179 10.49 -2.24 18.89
N PRO A 180 10.85 -3.14 19.83
CA PRO A 180 10.36 -4.53 19.81
C PRO A 180 8.82 -4.64 19.80
N PHE A 181 8.13 -3.71 20.47
CA PHE A 181 6.66 -3.64 20.45
C PHE A 181 6.08 -3.34 19.06
N SER A 182 6.86 -2.77 18.13
CA SER A 182 6.40 -2.46 16.77
C SER A 182 6.01 -3.73 16.00
N LEU A 183 6.64 -4.88 16.26
CA LEU A 183 6.36 -6.12 15.55
C LEU A 183 4.90 -6.59 15.74
N ILE A 184 4.37 -6.49 16.96
CA ILE A 184 2.97 -6.81 17.26
C ILE A 184 2.02 -5.90 16.47
N TYR A 185 2.33 -4.61 16.38
CA TYR A 185 1.53 -3.65 15.60
C TYR A 185 1.64 -3.87 14.08
N LYS A 186 2.83 -4.18 13.54
CA LYS A 186 3.03 -4.55 12.13
C LYS A 186 2.20 -5.79 11.77
N ILE A 187 2.28 -6.85 12.57
CA ILE A 187 1.51 -8.09 12.42
C ILE A 187 0.01 -7.81 12.48
N GLY A 188 -0.44 -7.02 13.46
CA GLY A 188 -1.84 -6.61 13.57
C GLY A 188 -2.31 -5.76 12.39
N ALA A 189 -1.43 -4.94 11.80
CA ALA A 189 -1.72 -4.18 10.59
C ALA A 189 -1.83 -5.07 9.35
N TYR A 190 -0.91 -6.03 9.17
CA TYR A 190 -0.94 -7.00 8.07
C TYR A 190 -2.18 -7.90 8.12
N LYS A 191 -2.56 -8.34 9.32
CA LYS A 191 -3.83 -9.05 9.56
C LYS A 191 -5.01 -8.18 9.12
N SER A 192 -5.16 -6.97 9.67
CA SER A 192 -6.27 -6.09 9.30
C SER A 192 -6.26 -5.71 7.81
N PHE A 193 -5.09 -5.58 7.17
CA PHE A 193 -5.00 -5.29 5.74
C PHE A 193 -5.53 -6.43 4.87
N SER A 194 -5.21 -7.69 5.22
CA SER A 194 -5.75 -8.86 4.50
C SER A 194 -7.22 -9.14 4.84
N GLU A 195 -7.69 -8.83 6.04
CA GLU A 195 -9.13 -8.91 6.39
C GLU A 195 -9.98 -7.86 5.65
N ILE A 196 -9.43 -6.66 5.40
CA ILE A 196 -10.15 -5.52 4.81
C ILE A 196 -10.01 -5.48 3.27
N SER A 197 -8.84 -5.79 2.72
CA SER A 197 -8.54 -5.60 1.29
C SER A 197 -8.13 -6.91 0.60
N PRO A 198 -8.68 -7.22 -0.60
CA PRO A 198 -8.30 -8.42 -1.35
C PRO A 198 -6.85 -8.36 -1.88
N PHE A 199 -6.12 -7.26 -1.70
CA PHE A 199 -4.75 -7.04 -2.17
C PHE A 199 -3.80 -8.19 -1.81
N VAL A 200 -3.78 -8.61 -0.54
CA VAL A 200 -2.82 -9.60 -0.03
C VAL A 200 -3.12 -10.99 -0.60
N GLN A 201 -4.38 -11.42 -0.54
CA GLN A 201 -4.84 -12.68 -1.08
C GLN A 201 -4.68 -12.72 -2.60
N PHE A 202 -4.93 -11.60 -3.31
CA PHE A 202 -4.78 -11.53 -4.77
C PHE A 202 -3.33 -11.78 -5.18
N ALA A 203 -2.38 -11.07 -4.55
CA ALA A 203 -0.95 -11.27 -4.82
C ALA A 203 -0.53 -12.71 -4.48
N ASN A 204 -0.79 -13.15 -3.25
CA ASN A 204 -0.34 -14.44 -2.75
C ASN A 204 -0.95 -15.62 -3.53
N PHE A 205 -2.26 -15.62 -3.77
CA PHE A 205 -2.95 -16.74 -4.42
C PHE A 205 -2.68 -16.80 -5.92
N THR A 206 -2.64 -15.66 -6.63
CA THR A 206 -2.32 -15.62 -8.07
C THR A 206 -0.89 -16.14 -8.32
N CYS A 207 0.07 -15.76 -7.47
CA CYS A 207 1.43 -16.30 -7.54
C CYS A 207 1.47 -17.78 -7.15
N ASN A 208 0.88 -18.16 -6.01
CA ASN A 208 0.89 -19.55 -5.53
C ASN A 208 0.20 -20.53 -6.49
N GLN A 209 -0.85 -20.13 -7.20
CA GLN A 209 -1.49 -20.97 -8.20
C GLN A 209 -0.55 -21.26 -9.39
N ALA A 210 0.19 -20.25 -9.87
CA ALA A 210 1.19 -20.45 -10.92
C ALA A 210 2.38 -21.30 -10.43
N LEU A 211 2.76 -21.18 -9.14
CA LEU A 211 3.73 -22.07 -8.51
C LEU A 211 3.21 -23.52 -8.47
N LEU A 212 1.98 -23.75 -8.00
CA LEU A 212 1.35 -25.09 -7.92
C LEU A 212 1.25 -25.77 -9.29
N GLU A 213 0.89 -25.02 -10.33
CA GLU A 213 0.83 -25.54 -11.72
C GLU A 213 2.22 -25.90 -12.26
N SER A 214 3.24 -25.08 -11.97
CA SER A 214 4.62 -25.28 -12.47
C SER A 214 5.43 -26.30 -11.68
N LEU A 215 5.06 -26.54 -10.42
CA LEU A 215 5.69 -27.49 -9.48
C LEU A 215 4.87 -28.78 -9.33
N ASN A 216 3.88 -29.00 -10.20
CA ASN A 216 3.14 -30.26 -10.25
C ASN A 216 4.07 -31.42 -10.68
N GLY A 217 3.93 -32.58 -10.04
CA GLY A 217 4.73 -33.77 -10.31
C GLY A 217 6.15 -33.78 -9.72
N TYR A 218 6.54 -32.77 -8.93
CA TYR A 218 7.78 -32.77 -8.16
C TYR A 218 7.51 -33.00 -6.66
N ASP A 219 8.37 -33.82 -6.04
CA ASP A 219 8.26 -34.23 -4.63
C ASP A 219 9.23 -33.46 -3.70
N HIS A 220 10.25 -32.81 -4.26
CA HIS A 220 11.17 -31.91 -3.56
C HIS A 220 11.11 -30.53 -4.22
N ILE A 221 10.81 -29.49 -3.45
CA ILE A 221 10.61 -28.12 -3.95
C ILE A 221 11.52 -27.16 -3.18
N HIS A 222 12.27 -26.32 -3.90
CA HIS A 222 13.00 -25.19 -3.31
C HIS A 222 12.35 -23.88 -3.74
N ILE A 223 11.90 -23.08 -2.78
CA ILE A 223 11.52 -21.69 -3.00
C ILE A 223 12.72 -20.81 -2.65
N ILE A 224 13.15 -19.99 -3.60
CA ILE A 224 13.96 -18.80 -3.31
C ILE A 224 13.03 -17.61 -3.21
N ASP A 225 13.07 -16.90 -2.09
CA ASP A 225 12.19 -15.78 -1.79
C ASP A 225 13.01 -14.51 -1.49
N PHE A 226 12.49 -13.36 -1.91
CA PHE A 226 13.11 -12.04 -1.73
C PHE A 226 12.23 -11.03 -0.95
N ASP A 227 11.08 -11.44 -0.39
CA ASP A 227 10.16 -10.62 0.43
C ASP A 227 9.31 -11.54 1.32
N ILE A 228 9.93 -12.18 2.31
CA ILE A 228 9.31 -13.30 3.06
C ILE A 228 8.10 -12.86 3.90
N GLY A 229 8.03 -11.55 4.21
CA GLY A 229 7.00 -10.94 5.06
C GLY A 229 6.83 -11.71 6.37
N TYR A 230 5.57 -12.04 6.69
CA TYR A 230 5.20 -12.87 7.85
C TYR A 230 4.91 -14.33 7.46
N GLY A 231 5.47 -14.82 6.35
CA GLY A 231 5.33 -16.20 5.89
C GLY A 231 3.95 -16.61 5.34
N GLY A 232 2.92 -15.76 5.46
CA GLY A 232 1.52 -16.12 5.12
C GLY A 232 1.28 -16.62 3.70
N GLN A 233 2.05 -16.15 2.70
CA GLN A 233 2.03 -16.73 1.36
C GLN A 233 2.45 -18.21 1.40
N TRP A 234 3.55 -18.51 2.10
CA TRP A 234 4.18 -19.82 2.13
C TRP A 234 3.38 -20.83 2.94
N SER A 235 2.79 -20.44 4.07
CA SER A 235 1.84 -21.30 4.80
C SER A 235 0.65 -21.71 3.92
N SER A 236 0.13 -20.79 3.09
CA SER A 236 -0.95 -21.11 2.15
C SER A 236 -0.50 -22.00 0.99
N LEU A 237 0.75 -21.90 0.53
CA LEU A 237 1.31 -22.83 -0.46
C LEU A 237 1.47 -24.23 0.14
N MET A 238 2.02 -24.33 1.35
CA MET A 238 2.22 -25.60 2.06
C MET A 238 0.90 -26.38 2.24
N GLN A 239 -0.20 -25.70 2.58
CA GLN A 239 -1.52 -26.33 2.70
C GLN A 239 -1.98 -26.99 1.39
N GLU A 240 -1.83 -26.31 0.25
CA GLU A 240 -2.20 -26.88 -1.05
C GLU A 240 -1.26 -28.01 -1.47
N LEU A 241 0.03 -27.92 -1.11
CA LEU A 241 1.01 -28.98 -1.40
C LEU A 241 0.73 -30.25 -0.58
N ALA A 242 0.37 -30.12 0.70
CA ALA A 242 -0.01 -31.23 1.58
C ALA A 242 -1.30 -31.94 1.13
N LEU A 243 -2.20 -31.24 0.43
CA LEU A 243 -3.47 -31.78 -0.08
C LEU A 243 -3.34 -32.46 -1.46
N ARG A 244 -2.16 -32.50 -2.08
CA ARG A 244 -1.93 -33.21 -3.35
C ARG A 244 -2.02 -34.73 -3.16
N SER A 245 -2.49 -35.46 -4.17
CA SER A 245 -2.68 -36.93 -4.13
C SER A 245 -1.43 -37.74 -3.78
N ASN A 246 -0.25 -37.17 -4.05
CA ASN A 246 1.06 -37.76 -3.79
C ASN A 246 1.81 -37.01 -2.67
N GLY A 247 1.20 -35.96 -2.11
CA GLY A 247 1.85 -34.98 -1.23
C GLY A 247 2.97 -34.19 -1.90
N VAL A 248 3.88 -33.72 -1.04
CA VAL A 248 5.25 -33.26 -1.32
C VAL A 248 6.10 -33.84 -0.20
N SER A 249 7.25 -34.42 -0.54
CA SER A 249 8.14 -35.07 0.43
C SER A 249 9.01 -34.06 1.20
N SER A 250 9.47 -33.00 0.55
CA SER A 250 10.09 -31.86 1.23
C SER A 250 9.89 -30.52 0.53
N LEU A 251 9.71 -29.48 1.34
CA LEU A 251 9.72 -28.08 0.92
C LEU A 251 10.90 -27.37 1.59
N LYS A 252 11.78 -26.77 0.81
CA LYS A 252 12.82 -25.87 1.30
C LYS A 252 12.46 -24.43 0.93
N ILE A 253 12.66 -23.50 1.87
CA ILE A 253 12.61 -22.05 1.59
C ILE A 253 13.98 -21.44 1.91
N THR A 254 14.48 -20.60 1.01
CA THR A 254 15.56 -19.66 1.30
C THR A 254 15.04 -18.25 1.18
N ALA A 255 14.99 -17.52 2.30
CA ALA A 255 14.67 -16.11 2.34
C ALA A 255 15.94 -15.26 2.16
N PHE A 256 15.95 -14.38 1.17
CA PHE A 256 16.94 -13.32 1.02
C PHE A 256 16.48 -12.06 1.79
N ALA A 257 17.34 -11.58 2.69
CA ALA A 257 17.10 -10.38 3.49
C ALA A 257 18.38 -9.55 3.63
N SER A 258 18.29 -8.25 3.94
CA SER A 258 19.45 -7.47 4.41
C SER A 258 19.24 -7.09 5.88
N PRO A 259 20.26 -7.19 6.75
CA PRO A 259 20.23 -6.69 8.13
C PRO A 259 19.95 -5.17 8.24
N LEU A 260 20.04 -4.42 7.13
CA LEU A 260 19.72 -2.99 7.07
C LEU A 260 18.23 -2.71 6.79
N THR A 261 17.46 -3.70 6.34
CA THR A 261 16.08 -3.50 5.86
C THR A 261 15.05 -4.44 6.49
N HIS A 262 15.52 -5.46 7.23
CA HIS A 262 14.73 -6.48 7.91
C HIS A 262 15.13 -6.58 9.39
N ASP A 263 14.13 -6.65 10.27
CA ASP A 263 14.32 -6.90 11.69
C ASP A 263 14.63 -8.38 11.95
N GLN A 264 15.66 -8.68 12.75
CA GLN A 264 16.05 -10.05 13.07
C GLN A 264 14.97 -10.78 13.89
N LEU A 265 14.20 -10.06 14.71
CA LEU A 265 13.09 -10.62 15.47
C LEU A 265 11.92 -11.01 14.55
N GLU A 266 11.65 -10.19 13.53
CA GLU A 266 10.61 -10.39 12.52
C GLU A 266 10.93 -11.58 11.61
N LEU A 267 12.20 -11.73 11.21
CA LEU A 267 12.69 -12.92 10.49
C LEU A 267 12.70 -14.19 11.35
N GLY A 268 13.11 -14.08 12.62
CA GLY A 268 13.13 -15.20 13.57
C GLY A 268 11.74 -15.77 13.81
N LEU A 269 10.79 -14.91 14.16
CA LEU A 269 9.37 -15.28 14.35
C LEU A 269 8.76 -15.89 13.07
N THR A 270 9.10 -15.36 11.89
CA THR A 270 8.62 -15.90 10.61
C THR A 270 9.16 -17.30 10.34
N ARG A 271 10.45 -17.54 10.62
CA ARG A 271 11.07 -18.88 10.54
C ARG A 271 10.42 -19.87 11.50
N GLU A 272 10.27 -19.49 12.77
CA GLU A 272 9.67 -20.33 13.81
C GLU A 272 8.22 -20.69 13.48
N ASN A 273 7.41 -19.71 13.08
CA ASN A 273 6.01 -19.93 12.70
C ASN A 273 5.85 -20.82 11.45
N LEU A 274 6.73 -20.69 10.46
CA LEU A 274 6.72 -21.56 9.27
C LEU A 274 7.13 -23.00 9.61
N ILE A 275 8.14 -23.19 10.47
CA ILE A 275 8.55 -24.52 10.95
C ILE A 275 7.44 -25.16 11.79
N HIS A 276 6.83 -24.42 12.71
CA HIS A 276 5.67 -24.90 13.48
C HIS A 276 4.54 -25.32 12.56
N PHE A 277 4.16 -24.45 11.62
CA PHE A 277 3.05 -24.71 10.72
C PHE A 277 3.28 -25.93 9.81
N ALA A 278 4.50 -26.09 9.27
CA ALA A 278 4.85 -27.27 8.45
C ALA A 278 4.77 -28.59 9.25
N ASN A 279 5.17 -28.57 10.53
CA ASN A 279 5.02 -29.71 11.43
C ASN A 279 3.55 -30.05 11.71
N GLU A 280 2.67 -29.05 11.92
CA GLU A 280 1.23 -29.28 12.15
C GLU A 280 0.53 -30.01 10.99
N ILE A 281 1.00 -29.82 9.75
CA ILE A 281 0.47 -30.49 8.55
C ILE A 281 1.36 -31.64 8.04
N ASN A 282 2.38 -32.04 8.81
CA ASN A 282 3.30 -33.13 8.49
C ASN A 282 3.98 -32.99 7.11
N VAL A 283 4.49 -31.80 6.80
CA VAL A 283 5.34 -31.53 5.62
C VAL A 283 6.79 -31.40 6.07
N GLY A 284 7.70 -32.19 5.47
CA GLY A 284 9.14 -32.06 5.71
C GLY A 284 9.64 -30.69 5.24
N PHE A 285 10.27 -29.91 6.12
CA PHE A 285 10.50 -28.49 5.88
C PHE A 285 11.84 -27.95 6.37
N ASP A 286 12.56 -27.29 5.47
CA ASP A 286 13.80 -26.56 5.73
C ASP A 286 13.63 -25.06 5.46
N PHE A 287 14.19 -24.20 6.32
CA PHE A 287 14.18 -22.76 6.13
C PHE A 287 15.55 -22.13 6.39
N ASP A 288 16.13 -21.53 5.36
CA ASP A 288 17.40 -20.80 5.39
C ASP A 288 17.19 -19.29 5.24
N ILE A 289 18.07 -18.50 5.86
CA ILE A 289 18.16 -17.04 5.66
C ILE A 289 19.53 -16.74 5.07
N VAL A 290 19.56 -16.00 3.96
CA VAL A 290 20.80 -15.59 3.28
C VAL A 290 20.82 -14.06 3.15
N ASN A 291 21.97 -13.44 3.38
CA ASN A 291 22.10 -11.99 3.20
C ASN A 291 22.09 -11.65 1.69
N ILE A 292 21.13 -10.84 1.25
CA ILE A 292 21.03 -10.34 -0.12
C ILE A 292 22.27 -9.56 -0.57
N ASP A 293 22.99 -8.94 0.35
CA ASP A 293 24.21 -8.18 0.05
C ASP A 293 25.38 -9.06 -0.45
N VAL A 294 25.29 -10.39 -0.28
CA VAL A 294 26.20 -11.36 -0.94
C VAL A 294 26.09 -11.27 -2.47
N LEU A 295 24.92 -10.92 -3.00
CA LEU A 295 24.68 -10.74 -4.43
C LEU A 295 25.26 -9.43 -4.99
N ALA A 296 25.86 -8.57 -4.16
CA ALA A 296 26.68 -7.45 -4.65
C ALA A 296 27.99 -7.92 -5.30
N GLY A 297 28.50 -9.10 -4.90
CA GLY A 297 29.75 -9.66 -5.42
C GLY A 297 29.61 -10.33 -6.79
N ALA A 298 30.64 -10.22 -7.63
CA ALA A 298 30.70 -10.90 -8.93
C ALA A 298 30.89 -12.44 -8.79
N SER A 299 31.52 -12.88 -7.70
CA SER A 299 31.76 -14.29 -7.37
C SER A 299 30.91 -14.69 -6.17
N TRP A 300 29.82 -15.40 -6.44
CA TRP A 300 28.92 -15.96 -5.43
C TRP A 300 29.10 -17.47 -5.41
N SER A 301 29.73 -17.99 -4.35
CA SER A 301 29.71 -19.42 -4.06
C SER A 301 28.28 -19.79 -3.68
N LEU A 302 27.60 -20.57 -4.52
CA LEU A 302 26.30 -21.17 -4.23
C LEU A 302 26.34 -21.85 -2.84
N PRO A 303 25.62 -21.33 -1.82
CA PRO A 303 25.39 -22.10 -0.59
C PRO A 303 24.30 -23.18 -0.82
N PHE A 304 23.64 -23.12 -1.99
CA PHE A 304 22.62 -24.05 -2.42
C PHE A 304 23.30 -25.22 -3.15
N SER A 305 23.49 -26.32 -2.42
CA SER A 305 23.67 -27.64 -3.02
C SER A 305 22.35 -28.07 -3.65
N VAL A 306 22.03 -27.50 -4.82
CA VAL A 306 20.83 -27.85 -5.60
C VAL A 306 20.88 -29.34 -5.88
N SER A 307 19.88 -30.07 -5.39
CA SER A 307 19.76 -31.49 -5.71
C SER A 307 19.31 -31.65 -7.16
N ASP A 308 19.90 -32.60 -7.90
CA ASP A 308 19.51 -32.91 -9.28
C ASP A 308 18.01 -33.29 -9.42
N ASN A 309 17.36 -33.63 -8.31
CA ASN A 309 15.96 -34.03 -8.23
C ASN A 309 15.03 -32.96 -7.59
N GLU A 310 15.49 -31.71 -7.44
CA GLU A 310 14.78 -30.63 -6.74
C GLU A 310 14.23 -29.57 -7.70
N ALA A 311 12.99 -29.13 -7.45
CA ALA A 311 12.30 -28.14 -8.28
C ALA A 311 12.41 -26.74 -7.69
N ILE A 312 13.35 -25.94 -8.23
CA ILE A 312 13.48 -24.53 -7.84
C ILE A 312 12.37 -23.68 -8.46
N ALA A 313 11.72 -22.86 -7.63
CA ALA A 313 10.93 -21.71 -8.05
C ALA A 313 11.39 -20.45 -7.28
N VAL A 314 11.09 -19.27 -7.83
CA VAL A 314 11.54 -17.99 -7.24
C VAL A 314 10.39 -17.00 -7.09
N ASN A 315 10.28 -16.37 -5.92
CA ASN A 315 9.45 -15.19 -5.69
C ASN A 315 10.34 -13.93 -5.67
N LEU A 316 10.25 -13.10 -6.71
CA LEU A 316 11.08 -11.89 -6.87
C LEU A 316 10.19 -10.63 -7.08
N PRO A 317 9.60 -10.04 -6.03
CA PRO A 317 8.76 -8.85 -6.16
C PRO A 317 9.54 -7.61 -6.64
N ILE A 318 8.88 -6.75 -7.42
CA ILE A 318 9.54 -5.66 -8.14
C ILE A 318 10.14 -4.61 -7.20
N HIS A 319 9.49 -4.31 -6.09
CA HIS A 319 9.98 -3.31 -5.13
C HIS A 319 11.32 -3.70 -4.46
N VAL A 320 11.73 -4.97 -4.49
CA VAL A 320 13.08 -5.39 -4.07
C VAL A 320 14.12 -4.79 -5.04
N LEU A 321 13.85 -4.88 -6.34
CA LEU A 321 14.69 -4.32 -7.39
C LEU A 321 14.76 -2.79 -7.30
N SER A 322 13.64 -2.13 -7.02
CA SER A 322 13.57 -0.67 -6.80
C SER A 322 14.47 -0.17 -5.66
N ASN A 323 14.65 -0.99 -4.61
CA ASN A 323 15.48 -0.67 -3.45
C ASN A 323 16.93 -1.15 -3.57
N HIS A 324 17.22 -2.08 -4.48
CA HIS A 324 18.55 -2.69 -4.67
C HIS A 324 19.05 -2.50 -6.12
N GLN A 325 18.88 -1.29 -6.68
CA GLN A 325 19.05 -1.03 -8.12
C GLN A 325 20.44 -1.41 -8.67
N THR A 326 21.50 -1.18 -7.91
CA THR A 326 22.88 -1.56 -8.29
C THR A 326 23.11 -3.07 -8.32
N GLN A 327 22.30 -3.85 -7.58
CA GLN A 327 22.37 -5.31 -7.52
C GLN A 327 21.47 -6.00 -8.57
N ILE A 328 20.54 -5.29 -9.24
CA ILE A 328 19.59 -5.90 -10.20
C ILE A 328 20.27 -6.82 -11.23
N PRO A 329 21.36 -6.43 -11.93
CA PRO A 329 21.98 -7.32 -12.92
C PRO A 329 22.52 -8.62 -12.30
N ASN A 330 23.03 -8.54 -11.07
CA ASN A 330 23.51 -9.71 -10.33
C ASN A 330 22.36 -10.58 -9.83
N VAL A 331 21.27 -9.99 -9.31
CA VAL A 331 20.07 -10.71 -8.86
C VAL A 331 19.40 -11.44 -10.04
N LEU A 332 19.23 -10.77 -11.18
CA LEU A 332 18.65 -11.41 -12.38
C LEU A 332 19.56 -12.51 -12.95
N ARG A 333 20.90 -12.30 -12.94
CA ARG A 333 21.87 -13.33 -13.31
C ARG A 333 21.90 -14.51 -12.33
N PHE A 334 21.74 -14.24 -11.04
CA PHE A 334 21.63 -15.24 -9.98
C PHE A 334 20.42 -16.13 -10.21
N VAL A 335 19.23 -15.53 -10.35
CA VAL A 335 17.98 -16.26 -10.63
C VAL A 335 18.05 -17.03 -11.95
N LYS A 336 18.70 -16.49 -12.99
CA LYS A 336 18.96 -17.20 -14.26
C LYS A 336 19.82 -18.45 -14.07
N ASN A 337 20.93 -18.33 -13.35
CA ASN A 337 21.87 -19.43 -13.10
C ASN A 337 21.28 -20.55 -12.22
N LEU A 338 20.24 -20.28 -11.43
CA LEU A 338 19.48 -21.32 -10.71
C LEU A 338 18.60 -22.20 -11.61
N ASN A 339 18.35 -21.80 -12.87
CA ASN A 339 17.47 -22.50 -13.81
C ASN A 339 16.08 -22.90 -13.23
N PRO A 340 15.34 -21.98 -12.56
CA PRO A 340 14.07 -22.28 -11.92
C PRO A 340 12.98 -22.66 -12.92
N LYS A 341 12.04 -23.51 -12.47
CA LYS A 341 10.85 -23.92 -13.22
C LYS A 341 9.91 -22.74 -13.51
N ILE A 342 9.85 -21.79 -12.56
CA ILE A 342 9.06 -20.55 -12.64
C ILE A 342 9.68 -19.46 -11.75
N VAL A 343 9.59 -18.22 -12.20
CA VAL A 343 9.75 -17.01 -11.37
C VAL A 343 8.40 -16.30 -11.31
N VAL A 344 7.86 -16.09 -10.12
CA VAL A 344 6.69 -15.24 -9.87
C VAL A 344 7.15 -13.87 -9.36
N SER A 345 6.42 -12.83 -9.73
CA SER A 345 6.76 -11.46 -9.33
C SER A 345 5.51 -10.58 -9.22
N VAL A 346 5.49 -9.74 -8.19
CA VAL A 346 4.41 -8.80 -7.86
C VAL A 346 4.91 -7.37 -7.98
N ASP A 347 4.18 -6.55 -8.74
CA ASP A 347 4.34 -5.09 -8.83
C ASP A 347 3.19 -4.41 -8.07
N ARG A 348 3.51 -3.41 -7.24
CA ARG A 348 2.53 -2.62 -6.47
C ARG A 348 2.05 -1.37 -7.23
N GLY A 349 2.43 -1.21 -8.51
CA GLY A 349 1.98 -0.12 -9.38
C GLY A 349 2.39 1.29 -8.94
N CYS A 350 3.27 1.41 -7.95
CA CYS A 350 3.81 2.68 -7.45
C CYS A 350 5.20 2.99 -8.03
N ASP A 351 6.03 1.95 -8.20
CA ASP A 351 7.45 2.07 -8.53
C ASP A 351 7.69 2.34 -10.01
N ARG A 352 8.32 3.48 -10.31
CA ARG A 352 8.61 3.97 -11.66
C ARG A 352 10.01 4.56 -11.74
N THR A 353 11.00 3.67 -11.62
CA THR A 353 12.43 3.98 -11.71
C THR A 353 12.86 4.54 -13.07
N ASP A 354 12.02 4.46 -14.10
CA ASP A 354 12.20 5.14 -15.39
C ASP A 354 11.97 6.66 -15.32
N LEU A 355 11.28 7.14 -14.29
CA LEU A 355 10.97 8.56 -14.09
C LEU A 355 12.05 9.31 -13.27
N PRO A 356 12.19 10.64 -13.44
CA PRO A 356 12.90 11.50 -12.48
C PRO A 356 12.31 11.39 -11.06
N TYR A 357 13.12 11.67 -10.04
CA TYR A 357 12.74 11.56 -8.62
C TYR A 357 11.39 12.23 -8.29
N SER A 358 11.21 13.51 -8.64
CA SER A 358 9.97 14.23 -8.33
C SER A 358 8.74 13.64 -9.04
N ASN A 359 8.87 13.25 -10.31
CA ASN A 359 7.79 12.57 -11.05
C ASN A 359 7.47 11.18 -10.46
N HIS A 360 8.49 10.45 -10.01
CA HIS A 360 8.33 9.17 -9.33
C HIS A 360 7.51 9.31 -8.05
N LEU A 361 7.80 10.31 -7.21
CA LEU A 361 7.04 10.52 -5.97
C LEU A 361 5.60 10.94 -6.23
N ILE A 362 5.32 11.78 -7.24
CA ILE A 362 3.94 12.12 -7.59
C ILE A 362 3.17 10.92 -8.15
N HIS A 363 3.82 10.05 -8.93
CA HIS A 363 3.23 8.78 -9.38
C HIS A 363 2.89 7.86 -8.21
N ALA A 364 3.85 7.63 -7.30
CA ALA A 364 3.64 6.80 -6.12
C ALA A 364 2.56 7.38 -5.19
N LEU A 365 2.51 8.71 -5.00
CA LEU A 365 1.45 9.41 -4.24
C LEU A 365 0.07 9.13 -4.83
N GLN A 366 -0.08 9.16 -6.16
CA GLN A 366 -1.33 8.79 -6.83
C GLN A 366 -1.70 7.33 -6.58
N SER A 367 -0.74 6.40 -6.67
CA SER A 367 -0.98 4.97 -6.37
C SER A 367 -1.41 4.75 -4.92
N TYR A 368 -0.78 5.41 -3.94
CA TYR A 368 -1.20 5.34 -2.54
C TYR A 368 -2.54 6.03 -2.28
N SER A 369 -2.86 7.13 -2.97
CA SER A 369 -4.20 7.73 -2.90
C SER A 369 -5.28 6.77 -3.41
N ASN A 370 -4.98 5.93 -4.42
CA ASN A 370 -5.90 4.90 -4.89
C ASN A 370 -6.07 3.77 -3.86
N LEU A 371 -4.97 3.35 -3.22
CA LEU A 371 -4.99 2.32 -2.18
C LEU A 371 -5.81 2.77 -0.97
N LEU A 372 -5.57 3.98 -0.45
CA LEU A 372 -6.32 4.55 0.67
C LEU A 372 -7.81 4.76 0.33
N GLU A 373 -8.13 5.11 -0.92
CA GLU A 373 -9.54 5.20 -1.38
C GLU A 373 -10.22 3.82 -1.45
N SER A 374 -9.48 2.78 -1.82
CA SER A 374 -9.99 1.40 -1.82
C SER A 374 -10.21 0.84 -0.40
N LEU A 375 -9.47 1.36 0.60
CA LEU A 375 -9.62 1.00 2.00
C LEU A 375 -10.80 1.75 2.65
N ASP A 376 -10.95 3.06 2.40
CA ASP A 376 -12.07 3.86 2.92
C ASP A 376 -13.44 3.40 2.40
N ALA A 377 -13.47 2.78 1.23
CA ALA A 377 -14.71 2.24 0.65
C ALA A 377 -15.17 0.95 1.35
N VAL A 378 -14.29 0.27 2.09
CA VAL A 378 -14.68 -0.83 2.97
C VAL A 378 -15.10 -0.22 4.30
N ASN A 379 -16.31 -0.54 4.77
CA ASN A 379 -16.86 -0.04 6.03
C ASN A 379 -16.21 -0.76 7.24
N ALA A 380 -14.91 -0.56 7.41
CA ALA A 380 -14.05 -1.16 8.42
C ALA A 380 -13.90 -0.26 9.66
N ASN A 381 -13.36 -0.81 10.75
CA ASN A 381 -13.10 -0.03 11.96
C ASN A 381 -11.95 0.99 11.74
N LEU A 382 -12.08 2.18 12.32
CA LEU A 382 -11.12 3.27 12.16
C LEU A 382 -9.73 2.91 12.74
N ASP A 383 -9.65 2.24 13.88
CA ASP A 383 -8.39 1.74 14.44
C ASP A 383 -7.68 0.77 13.48
N SER A 384 -8.42 -0.04 12.73
CA SER A 384 -7.85 -0.97 11.76
C SER A 384 -7.25 -0.21 10.58
N LEU A 385 -7.97 0.79 10.06
CA LEU A 385 -7.46 1.67 9.00
C LEU A 385 -6.22 2.46 9.45
N GLN A 386 -6.28 3.12 10.60
CA GLN A 386 -5.14 3.87 11.16
C GLN A 386 -3.91 2.98 11.42
N LYS A 387 -4.12 1.72 11.84
CA LYS A 387 -3.06 0.73 12.05
C LYS A 387 -2.43 0.28 10.73
N ILE A 388 -3.24 0.03 9.68
CA ILE A 388 -2.76 -0.23 8.32
C ILE A 388 -1.92 0.95 7.82
N GLU A 389 -2.43 2.18 7.99
CA GLU A 389 -1.74 3.38 7.54
C GLU A 389 -0.41 3.59 8.26
N ARG A 390 -0.41 3.50 9.59
CA ARG A 390 0.78 3.76 10.42
C ARG A 390 1.88 2.70 10.31
N PHE A 391 1.53 1.43 10.12
CA PHE A 391 2.49 0.33 10.18
C PHE A 391 2.75 -0.38 8.85
N LEU A 392 1.98 -0.10 7.79
CA LEU A 392 2.25 -0.59 6.42
C LEU A 392 2.43 0.55 5.42
N VAL A 393 1.48 1.49 5.33
CA VAL A 393 1.50 2.54 4.29
C VAL A 393 2.64 3.53 4.52
N GLN A 394 2.75 4.09 5.73
CA GLN A 394 3.81 5.04 6.07
C GLN A 394 5.21 4.44 5.87
N PRO A 395 5.57 3.26 6.43
CA PRO A 395 6.89 2.66 6.22
C PRO A 395 7.19 2.30 4.75
N ALA A 396 6.17 1.95 3.96
CA ALA A 396 6.35 1.68 2.54
C ALA A 396 6.60 2.96 1.73
N ILE A 397 5.92 4.06 2.04
CA ILE A 397 6.19 5.39 1.46
C ILE A 397 7.58 5.89 1.86
N GLU A 398 7.99 5.73 3.12
CA GLU A 398 9.34 6.05 3.60
C GLU A 398 10.41 5.25 2.84
N LYS A 399 10.21 3.95 2.64
CA LYS A 399 11.10 3.11 1.82
C LYS A 399 11.18 3.60 0.36
N ILE A 400 10.05 3.97 -0.26
CA ILE A 400 10.00 4.46 -1.66
C ILE A 400 10.71 5.82 -1.83
N VAL A 401 10.49 6.76 -0.90
CA VAL A 401 11.14 8.07 -0.90
C VAL A 401 12.66 7.92 -0.71
N LEU A 402 13.08 7.12 0.28
CA LEU A 402 14.49 6.89 0.58
C LEU A 402 15.22 6.09 -0.52
N GLY A 403 14.62 4.98 -0.98
CA GLY A 403 15.23 4.10 -1.98
C GLY A 403 15.48 4.81 -3.32
N ARG A 404 14.53 5.62 -3.80
CA ARG A 404 14.72 6.40 -5.03
C ARG A 404 15.71 7.57 -4.85
N PHE A 405 15.87 8.12 -3.65
CA PHE A 405 16.87 9.14 -3.37
C PHE A 405 18.31 8.57 -3.37
N LEU A 406 18.51 7.43 -2.71
CA LEU A 406 19.80 6.73 -2.65
C LEU A 406 20.23 6.15 -4.01
N TYR A 407 19.25 5.71 -4.81
CA TYR A 407 19.46 5.20 -6.17
C TYR A 407 18.65 6.04 -7.17
N PRO A 408 19.19 7.21 -7.61
CA PRO A 408 18.48 8.18 -8.45
C PRO A 408 18.63 7.92 -9.96
N GLU A 409 19.53 7.02 -10.38
CA GLU A 409 19.73 6.66 -11.79
C GLU A 409 18.42 6.14 -12.41
N LYS A 410 18.20 6.40 -13.70
CA LYS A 410 17.00 5.89 -14.40
C LYS A 410 17.26 4.49 -14.92
N THR A 411 16.57 3.50 -14.38
CA THR A 411 16.57 2.14 -14.92
C THR A 411 15.47 1.98 -15.97
N GLN A 412 15.53 0.91 -16.78
CA GLN A 412 14.40 0.56 -17.62
C GLN A 412 13.23 0.08 -16.76
N HIS A 413 11.99 0.23 -17.24
CA HIS A 413 10.82 -0.39 -16.61
C HIS A 413 11.06 -1.91 -16.42
N TRP A 414 10.67 -2.44 -15.27
CA TRP A 414 11.11 -3.76 -14.79
C TRP A 414 10.84 -4.92 -15.77
N ARG A 415 9.73 -4.87 -16.53
CA ARG A 415 9.42 -5.89 -17.56
C ARG A 415 10.49 -5.94 -18.65
N SER A 416 11.06 -4.80 -19.02
CA SER A 416 12.18 -4.72 -19.97
C SER A 416 13.47 -5.26 -19.36
N LEU A 417 13.71 -5.06 -18.06
CA LEU A 417 14.85 -5.66 -17.35
C LEU A 417 14.78 -7.19 -17.38
N PHE A 418 13.61 -7.77 -17.05
CA PHE A 418 13.36 -9.22 -17.15
C PHE A 418 13.60 -9.74 -18.58
N LEU A 419 13.00 -9.10 -19.59
CA LEU A 419 13.21 -9.47 -21.00
C LEU A 419 14.68 -9.36 -21.44
N SER A 420 15.40 -8.33 -20.98
CA SER A 420 16.83 -8.11 -21.31
C SER A 420 17.76 -9.12 -20.64
N ALA A 421 17.41 -9.62 -19.45
CA ALA A 421 18.08 -10.75 -18.81
C ALA A 421 17.61 -12.11 -19.39
N GLY A 422 16.79 -12.08 -20.45
CA GLY A 422 16.34 -13.25 -21.19
C GLY A 422 15.19 -14.03 -20.54
N PHE A 423 14.54 -13.51 -19.49
CA PHE A 423 13.30 -14.12 -18.99
C PHE A 423 12.20 -13.96 -20.03
N SER A 424 11.34 -14.96 -20.19
CA SER A 424 10.15 -14.85 -21.04
C SER A 424 8.87 -14.98 -20.22
N PRO A 425 7.84 -14.13 -20.47
CA PRO A 425 6.63 -14.11 -19.67
C PRO A 425 5.78 -15.36 -19.92
N LEU A 426 5.17 -15.86 -18.86
CA LEU A 426 4.16 -16.91 -18.89
C LEU A 426 2.77 -16.28 -18.84
N LEU A 427 1.78 -16.94 -19.44
CA LEU A 427 0.38 -16.59 -19.28
C LEU A 427 -0.19 -17.38 -18.10
N PHE A 428 -0.88 -16.70 -17.19
CA PHE A 428 -1.67 -17.36 -16.16
C PHE A 428 -2.78 -18.22 -16.77
N SER A 429 -3.06 -19.36 -16.16
CA SER A 429 -4.13 -20.26 -16.57
C SER A 429 -5.51 -19.62 -16.39
N ASN A 430 -6.49 -20.08 -17.18
CA ASN A 430 -7.90 -19.69 -17.00
C ASN A 430 -8.41 -20.06 -15.59
N PHE A 431 -7.80 -21.07 -14.95
CA PHE A 431 -8.08 -21.45 -13.57
C PHE A 431 -7.60 -20.38 -12.58
N THR A 432 -6.35 -19.91 -12.72
CA THR A 432 -5.80 -18.78 -11.93
C THR A 432 -6.62 -17.51 -12.11
N GLU A 433 -7.01 -17.19 -13.35
CA GLU A 433 -7.85 -16.03 -13.66
C GLU A 433 -9.24 -16.13 -13.00
N SER A 434 -9.91 -17.29 -13.13
CA SER A 434 -11.21 -17.56 -12.47
C SER A 434 -11.11 -17.51 -10.94
N GLN A 435 -9.98 -17.97 -10.38
CA GLN A 435 -9.69 -17.98 -8.95
C GLN A 435 -9.51 -16.55 -8.41
N ALA A 436 -8.73 -15.72 -9.11
CA ALA A 436 -8.53 -14.31 -8.77
C ALA A 436 -9.83 -13.49 -8.91
N GLU A 437 -10.62 -13.73 -9.97
CA GLU A 437 -11.96 -13.14 -10.09
C GLU A 437 -12.87 -13.52 -8.92
N CYS A 438 -12.87 -14.80 -8.53
CA CYS A 438 -13.79 -15.30 -7.51
C CYS A 438 -13.40 -14.85 -6.09
N LEU A 439 -12.11 -14.66 -5.81
CA LEU A 439 -11.63 -13.95 -4.62
C LEU A 439 -12.26 -12.55 -4.55
N VAL A 440 -12.14 -11.75 -5.61
CA VAL A 440 -12.63 -10.37 -5.63
C VAL A 440 -14.17 -10.30 -5.55
N LYS A 441 -14.88 -11.25 -6.15
CA LYS A 441 -16.35 -11.37 -6.05
C LYS A 441 -16.86 -11.66 -4.61
N ARG A 442 -15.98 -12.02 -3.67
CA ARG A 442 -16.30 -12.20 -2.25
C ARG A 442 -15.99 -10.96 -1.40
N THR A 443 -15.25 -9.99 -1.92
CA THR A 443 -15.07 -8.68 -1.27
C THR A 443 -16.43 -7.95 -1.24
N PRO A 444 -16.84 -7.32 -0.11
CA PRO A 444 -18.16 -6.70 0.00
C PRO A 444 -18.33 -5.45 -0.89
N VAL A 445 -17.24 -4.89 -1.41
CA VAL A 445 -17.18 -3.68 -2.23
C VAL A 445 -16.98 -4.07 -3.70
N ARG A 446 -17.83 -3.58 -4.60
CA ARG A 446 -17.99 -4.08 -5.99
C ARG A 446 -17.07 -3.42 -7.01
N GLU A 447 -16.38 -2.36 -6.61
CA GLU A 447 -15.53 -1.53 -7.43
C GLU A 447 -14.12 -2.12 -7.61
N PHE A 448 -13.77 -3.14 -6.81
CA PHE A 448 -12.64 -4.04 -7.07
C PHE A 448 -12.95 -4.97 -8.25
N HIS A 449 -11.96 -5.20 -9.11
CA HIS A 449 -12.04 -6.19 -10.21
C HIS A 449 -10.64 -6.65 -10.62
N VAL A 450 -10.58 -7.77 -11.35
CA VAL A 450 -9.36 -8.26 -11.99
C VAL A 450 -9.37 -7.88 -13.47
N GLU A 451 -8.25 -7.36 -13.98
CA GLU A 451 -8.02 -7.14 -15.41
C GLU A 451 -6.86 -8.02 -15.91
N LYS A 452 -7.02 -8.63 -17.09
CA LYS A 452 -5.95 -9.33 -17.80
C LYS A 452 -5.19 -8.36 -18.70
N ARG A 453 -3.98 -7.94 -18.29
CA ARG A 453 -3.13 -7.00 -19.05
C ARG A 453 -1.95 -7.74 -19.67
N GLN A 454 -2.13 -8.25 -20.89
CA GLN A 454 -1.17 -9.11 -21.60
C GLN A 454 -0.87 -10.41 -20.83
N SER A 455 0.30 -10.50 -20.19
CA SER A 455 0.75 -11.61 -19.33
C SER A 455 0.62 -11.31 -17.84
N LEU A 456 -0.03 -10.19 -17.48
CA LEU A 456 -0.32 -9.80 -16.10
C LEU A 456 -1.78 -10.12 -15.76
N LEU A 457 -2.02 -10.53 -14.52
CA LEU A 457 -3.33 -10.35 -13.87
C LEU A 457 -3.19 -9.16 -12.92
N VAL A 458 -4.18 -8.26 -12.93
CA VAL A 458 -4.10 -6.95 -12.25
C VAL A 458 -5.33 -6.73 -11.38
N LEU A 459 -5.13 -6.48 -10.09
CA LEU A 459 -6.19 -6.02 -9.21
C LEU A 459 -6.37 -4.50 -9.39
N CYS A 460 -7.58 -4.12 -9.79
CA CYS A 460 -7.97 -2.73 -10.03
C CYS A 460 -9.01 -2.26 -9.03
N TRP A 461 -8.87 -1.02 -8.56
CA TRP A 461 -9.88 -0.24 -7.86
C TRP A 461 -10.42 0.84 -8.79
N GLN A 462 -11.71 0.78 -9.16
CA GLN A 462 -12.31 1.74 -10.12
C GLN A 462 -11.48 1.93 -11.41
N ARG A 463 -10.92 0.84 -11.97
CA ARG A 463 -10.00 0.77 -13.15
C ARG A 463 -8.60 1.33 -12.94
N ARG A 464 -8.28 1.83 -11.74
CA ARG A 464 -6.93 2.22 -11.32
C ARG A 464 -6.22 1.00 -10.73
N GLU A 465 -5.01 0.73 -11.17
CA GLU A 465 -4.22 -0.43 -10.70
C GLU A 465 -3.81 -0.25 -9.23
N LEU A 466 -3.93 -1.33 -8.44
CA LEU A 466 -3.40 -1.42 -7.08
C LEU A 466 -2.19 -2.36 -6.99
N VAL A 467 -2.27 -3.50 -7.68
CA VAL A 467 -1.22 -4.52 -7.69
C VAL A 467 -1.39 -5.42 -8.90
N SER A 468 -0.29 -5.80 -9.55
CA SER A 468 -0.27 -6.79 -10.62
C SER A 468 0.67 -7.95 -10.29
N ALA A 469 0.21 -9.15 -10.64
CA ALA A 469 0.99 -10.38 -10.56
C ALA A 469 1.50 -10.76 -11.95
N SER A 470 2.68 -11.39 -11.99
CA SER A 470 3.32 -11.88 -13.21
C SER A 470 4.05 -13.20 -12.97
N ALA A 471 4.15 -14.01 -14.02
CA ALA A 471 4.88 -15.26 -14.04
C ALA A 471 5.85 -15.28 -15.22
N TRP A 472 7.02 -15.88 -15.04
CA TRP A 472 8.12 -15.88 -16.01
C TRP A 472 8.85 -17.22 -15.97
N ARG A 473 9.46 -17.60 -17.09
CA ARG A 473 10.43 -18.71 -17.18
C ARG A 473 11.81 -18.17 -17.56
N CYS A 474 12.84 -18.93 -17.20
CA CYS A 474 14.19 -18.75 -17.73
C CYS A 474 14.31 -19.19 -19.19
#